data_AF-A0A915YQN8-F1
#
_entry.id   AF-A0A915YQN8-F1
#
_cell.length_a   1.000
_cell.length_b   1.000
_cell.length_c   1.000
_cell.angle_alpha   90.00
_cell.angle_beta   90.00
_cell.angle_gamma   90.00
#
_symmetry.space_group_name_H-M   'P 1'
#
loop_
_entity.id
_entity.type
_entity.pdbx_description
1 polymer ?
#
loop_
_entity_poly.entity_id
_entity_poly.type
_entity_poly.pdbx_seq_one_letter_code
_entity_poly.pdbx_strand_id
1 'polypeptide(L)'
;MYEMISGLPPYRDVSHDINLSIKICQGLRPRFNIKVPQLVVHLVKRCLDANPLNRPTANEIKESLKGWYNEFYDQIELQKQIKEADEINDSLQTSSIPSTNLGLTYETHSEAVYTSRLLNFNNLPEPKNSDDYYDERNDNIISEKFSESLQINISQLKISDADETKMLKK
;
A
#
# COMPACT_ATOMS: atom_id res chain seq x y z
N MET A 1 8.38 -1.95 -3.70
CA MET A 1 8.71 -1.51 -2.33
C MET A 1 7.83 -2.21 -1.31
N TYR A 2 6.49 -2.04 -1.33
CA TYR A 2 5.60 -2.68 -0.35
C TYR A 2 5.85 -4.20 -0.20
N GLU A 3 5.67 -4.97 -1.29
CA GLU A 3 5.83 -6.43 -1.27
C GLU A 3 7.23 -6.90 -0.84
N MET A 4 8.27 -6.13 -1.20
CA MET A 4 9.65 -6.42 -0.79
C MET A 4 9.84 -6.27 0.72
N ILE A 5 9.13 -5.33 1.35
CA ILE A 5 9.23 -5.04 2.79
C ILE A 5 8.29 -5.93 3.60
N SER A 6 7.06 -6.12 3.13
CA SER A 6 6.04 -6.92 3.83
C SER A 6 6.13 -8.41 3.56
N GLY A 7 6.84 -8.82 2.51
CA GLY A 7 6.83 -10.20 1.98
C GLY A 7 5.50 -10.62 1.35
N LEU A 8 4.53 -9.71 1.25
CA LEU A 8 3.15 -10.01 0.84
C LEU A 8 2.70 -9.05 -0.26
N PRO A 9 2.04 -9.55 -1.32
CA PRO A 9 1.51 -8.65 -2.32
C PRO A 9 0.37 -7.79 -1.72
N PRO A 10 0.21 -6.54 -2.19
CA PRO A 10 -0.83 -5.66 -1.68
C PRO A 10 -2.22 -6.24 -1.98
N TYR A 11 -3.15 -6.09 -1.04
CA TYR A 11 -4.57 -6.48 -1.18
C TYR A 11 -4.83 -7.96 -1.48
N ARG A 12 -3.92 -8.85 -1.07
CA ARG A 12 -3.97 -10.31 -1.30
C ARG A 12 -5.18 -11.03 -0.78
N ASP A 13 -5.81 -10.47 0.24
CA ASP A 13 -6.92 -11.03 0.99
C ASP A 13 -8.28 -10.59 0.47
N VAL A 14 -8.33 -9.76 -0.58
CA VAL A 14 -9.59 -9.22 -1.13
C VAL A 14 -9.70 -9.43 -2.64
N SER A 15 -10.93 -9.40 -3.15
CA SER A 15 -11.19 -9.42 -4.59
C SER A 15 -10.61 -8.19 -5.28
N HIS A 16 -10.01 -8.38 -6.47
CA HIS A 16 -9.53 -7.27 -7.29
C HIS A 16 -10.65 -6.74 -8.19
N ASP A 17 -11.74 -6.28 -7.60
CA ASP A 17 -12.93 -5.82 -8.30
C ASP A 17 -13.00 -4.28 -8.39
N ILE A 18 -14.15 -3.78 -8.86
CA ILE A 18 -14.43 -2.34 -8.90
C ILE A 18 -14.48 -1.72 -7.50
N ASN A 19 -14.91 -2.47 -6.48
CA ASN A 19 -15.00 -1.96 -5.11
C ASN A 19 -13.62 -1.67 -4.53
N LEU A 20 -12.65 -2.57 -4.74
CA LEU A 20 -11.26 -2.31 -4.36
C LEU A 20 -10.71 -1.09 -5.10
N SER A 21 -11.00 -0.98 -6.40
CA SER A 21 -10.55 0.15 -7.22
C SER A 21 -11.09 1.49 -6.72
N ILE A 22 -12.37 1.54 -6.34
CA ILE A 22 -13.01 2.71 -5.73
C ILE A 22 -12.34 3.06 -4.40
N LYS A 23 -12.12 2.07 -3.52
CA LYS A 23 -11.44 2.30 -2.23
C LYS A 23 -10.04 2.89 -2.45
N ILE A 24 -9.30 2.39 -3.43
CA ILE A 24 -7.97 2.92 -3.81
C ILE A 24 -8.09 4.38 -4.29
N CYS A 25 -9.01 4.68 -5.20
CA CYS A 25 -9.26 6.07 -5.62
C CYS A 25 -9.64 6.97 -4.44
N GLN A 26 -10.34 6.45 -3.43
CA GLN A 26 -10.74 7.21 -2.25
C GLN A 26 -9.67 7.31 -1.14
N GLY A 27 -8.46 6.80 -1.39
CA GLY A 27 -7.31 6.97 -0.48
C GLY A 27 -6.83 5.70 0.20
N LEU A 28 -7.40 4.53 -0.10
CA LEU A 28 -6.83 3.26 0.37
C LEU A 28 -5.46 3.03 -0.24
N ARG A 29 -4.48 2.79 0.64
CA ARG A 29 -3.10 2.46 0.31
C ARG A 29 -2.65 1.24 1.12
N PRO A 30 -1.69 0.44 0.62
CA PRO A 30 -1.14 -0.67 1.39
C PRO A 30 -0.54 -0.18 2.71
N ARG A 31 -0.70 -0.97 3.77
CA ARG A 31 -0.21 -0.66 5.12
C ARG A 31 0.72 -1.77 5.59
N PHE A 32 1.84 -1.38 6.18
CA PHE A 32 2.74 -2.35 6.79
C PHE A 32 2.13 -2.82 8.11
N ASN A 33 2.34 -4.10 8.42
CA ASN A 33 2.02 -4.73 9.71
C ASN A 33 3.25 -4.86 10.61
N ILE A 34 4.34 -4.23 10.19
CA ILE A 34 5.63 -4.15 10.88
C ILE A 34 6.03 -2.67 10.94
N LYS A 35 6.85 -2.31 11.91
CA LYS A 35 7.52 -1.01 11.92
C LYS A 35 8.51 -0.97 10.75
N VAL A 36 8.43 0.08 9.96
CA VAL A 36 9.31 0.35 8.82
C VAL A 36 10.01 1.68 9.07
N PRO A 37 11.30 1.83 8.72
CA PRO A 37 12.00 3.11 8.83
C PRO A 37 11.22 4.25 8.15
N GLN A 38 11.08 5.37 8.83
CA GLN A 38 10.25 6.49 8.37
C GLN A 38 10.69 7.05 7.02
N LEU A 39 11.99 7.07 6.74
CA LEU A 39 12.54 7.45 5.43
C LEU A 39 12.01 6.56 4.30
N VAL A 40 11.85 5.26 4.56
CA VAL A 40 11.30 4.30 3.60
C VAL A 40 9.78 4.48 3.46
N VAL A 41 9.06 4.67 4.58
CA VAL A 41 7.62 4.97 4.57
C VAL A 41 7.33 6.21 3.75
N HIS A 42 8.10 7.29 3.97
CA HIS A 42 7.96 8.53 3.23
C HIS A 42 8.19 8.35 1.72
N LEU A 43 9.20 7.58 1.32
CA LEU A 43 9.43 7.25 -0.09
C LEU A 43 8.26 6.46 -0.69
N VAL A 44 7.72 5.47 0.02
CA VAL A 44 6.55 4.70 -0.40
C VAL A 44 5.31 5.59 -0.54
N LYS A 45 5.08 6.50 0.41
CA LYS A 45 3.98 7.48 0.36
C LYS A 45 4.11 8.37 -0.88
N ARG A 46 5.29 8.95 -1.14
CA ARG A 46 5.51 9.76 -2.35
C ARG A 46 5.25 8.96 -3.64
N CYS A 47 5.65 7.70 -3.71
CA CYS A 47 5.41 6.85 -4.88
C CYS A 47 3.92 6.54 -5.13
N LEU A 48 3.12 6.53 -4.07
CA LEU A 48 1.70 6.18 -4.08
C LEU A 48 0.78 7.40 -4.02
N ASP A 49 1.33 8.61 -4.16
CA ASP A 49 0.55 9.84 -4.08
C ASP A 49 -0.53 9.90 -5.17
N ALA A 50 -1.73 10.35 -4.81
CA ALA A 50 -2.83 10.50 -5.73
C ALA A 50 -2.51 11.50 -6.86
N ASN A 51 -1.80 12.59 -6.55
CA ASN A 51 -1.34 13.56 -7.53
C ASN A 51 -0.06 13.05 -8.21
N PRO A 52 -0.08 12.80 -9.53
CA PRO A 52 1.10 12.33 -10.24
C PRO A 52 2.31 13.27 -10.15
N LEU A 53 2.09 14.57 -9.95
CA LEU A 53 3.17 15.58 -9.84
C LEU A 53 3.98 15.44 -8.55
N ASN A 54 3.41 14.82 -7.51
CA ASN A 54 4.10 14.57 -6.24
C ASN A 54 4.94 13.29 -6.27
N ARG A 55 4.74 12.43 -7.29
CA ARG A 55 5.44 11.17 -7.41
C ARG A 55 6.88 11.39 -7.86
N PRO A 56 7.86 10.74 -7.22
CA PRO A 56 9.24 10.82 -7.65
C PRO A 56 9.40 10.09 -8.98
N THR A 57 10.28 10.63 -9.81
CA THR A 57 10.77 9.96 -11.01
C THR A 57 11.59 8.72 -10.63
N ALA A 58 11.74 7.79 -11.58
CA ALA A 58 12.59 6.62 -11.38
C ALA A 58 14.05 6.99 -11.03
N ASN A 59 14.57 8.11 -11.58
CA ASN A 59 15.90 8.61 -11.26
C ASN A 59 15.99 9.11 -9.82
N GLU A 60 15.02 9.88 -9.33
CA GLU A 60 14.99 10.33 -7.93
C GLU A 60 14.93 9.15 -6.95
N ILE A 61 14.14 8.11 -7.26
CA ILE A 61 14.09 6.88 -6.46
C ILE A 61 15.47 6.22 -6.45
N LYS A 62 16.10 6.07 -7.61
CA LYS A 62 17.43 5.45 -7.74
C LYS A 62 18.49 6.20 -6.94
N GLU A 63 18.56 7.53 -7.04
CA GLU A 63 19.54 8.32 -6.29
C GLU A 63 19.27 8.27 -4.79
N SER A 64 18.00 8.27 -4.36
CA SER A 64 17.64 8.08 -2.94
C SER A 64 18.16 6.74 -2.40
N LEU A 65 17.86 5.64 -3.11
CA LEU A 65 18.31 4.29 -2.74
C LEU A 65 19.84 4.16 -2.77
N LYS A 66 20.49 4.77 -3.76
CA LYS A 66 21.95 4.79 -3.89
C LYS A 66 22.60 5.56 -2.74
N GLY A 67 22.03 6.69 -2.33
CA GLY A 67 22.48 7.43 -1.15
C GLY A 67 22.40 6.58 0.11
N TRP A 68 21.27 5.90 0.32
CA TRP A 68 21.10 4.98 1.45
C TRP A 68 22.11 3.83 1.45
N TYR A 69 22.47 3.30 0.27
CA TYR A 69 23.40 2.19 0.15
C TYR A 69 24.87 2.63 0.30
N ASN A 70 25.29 3.66 -0.43
CA ASN A 70 26.70 4.08 -0.49
C ASN A 70 27.16 4.77 0.79
N GLU A 71 26.28 5.56 1.39
CA GLU A 71 26.57 6.34 2.59
C GLU A 71 25.94 5.67 3.81
N PHE A 72 25.64 4.36 3.75
CA PHE A 72 24.91 3.69 4.82
C PHE A 72 25.56 3.91 6.18
N TYR A 73 26.90 3.87 6.25
CA TYR A 73 27.67 4.10 7.48
C TYR A 73 27.57 5.55 8.00
N ASP A 74 27.37 6.52 7.11
CA ASP A 74 27.24 7.95 7.44
C ASP A 74 25.78 8.39 7.65
N GLN A 75 24.81 7.57 7.21
CA GLN A 75 23.36 7.80 7.36
C GLN A 75 22.87 7.42 8.76
N ILE A 76 23.34 8.16 9.77
CA ILE A 76 23.02 7.95 11.19
C ILE A 76 21.50 7.87 11.43
N GLU A 77 20.72 8.70 10.74
CA GLU A 77 19.27 8.72 10.90
C GLU A 77 18.60 7.45 10.36
N LEU A 78 18.98 6.98 9.18
CA LEU A 78 18.44 5.73 8.62
C LEU A 78 18.82 4.53 9.49
N GLN A 79 20.07 4.46 9.95
CA GLN A 79 20.50 3.40 10.86
C GLN A 79 19.74 3.41 12.18
N LYS A 80 19.53 4.60 12.76
CA LYS A 80 18.75 4.77 13.99
C LYS A 80 17.31 4.28 13.79
N GLN A 81 16.67 4.66 12.69
CA GLN A 81 15.31 4.21 12.38
C GLN A 81 15.22 2.71 12.10
N ILE A 82 16.23 2.11 11.45
CA ILE A 82 16.31 0.66 11.26
C ILE A 82 16.40 -0.04 12.61
N LYS A 83 17.32 0.40 13.48
CA LYS A 83 17.49 -0.19 14.81
C LYS A 83 16.21 -0.08 15.65
N GLU A 84 15.56 1.08 15.66
CA GLU A 84 14.28 1.26 16.35
C GLU A 84 13.19 0.33 15.79
N ALA A 85 13.10 0.22 14.46
CA ALA A 85 12.13 -0.66 13.82
C ALA A 85 12.38 -2.13 14.16
N ASP A 86 13.64 -2.58 14.14
CA ASP A 86 14.02 -3.95 14.49
C ASP A 86 13.70 -4.24 15.97
N GLU A 87 14.05 -3.35 16.89
CA GLU A 87 13.73 -3.50 18.32
C GLU A 87 12.22 -3.64 18.57
N ILE A 88 11.40 -2.82 17.91
CA ILE A 88 9.94 -2.90 18.00
C ILE A 88 9.42 -4.21 17.38
N ASN A 89 9.87 -4.55 16.18
CA ASN A 89 9.41 -5.73 15.46
C ASN A 89 9.77 -7.03 16.19
N ASP A 90 10.97 -7.11 16.77
CA ASP A 90 11.39 -8.26 17.58
C ASP A 90 10.54 -8.41 18.85
N SER A 91 10.13 -7.29 19.47
CA SER A 91 9.21 -7.32 20.62
C SER A 91 7.81 -7.83 20.26
N LEU A 92 7.33 -7.53 19.05
CA LEU A 92 6.03 -7.96 18.52
C LEU A 92 6.02 -9.44 18.08
N GLN A 93 7.19 -10.03 17.80
CA GLN A 93 7.33 -11.43 17.38
C GLN A 93 6.98 -12.48 18.47
N THR A 94 6.51 -12.07 19.66
CA THR A 94 5.89 -12.99 20.63
C THR A 94 4.52 -13.52 20.21
N SER A 95 3.94 -13.00 19.11
CA SER A 95 2.73 -13.56 18.51
C SER A 95 2.77 -13.55 16.97
N SER A 96 3.21 -14.68 16.40
CA SER A 96 2.71 -15.21 15.11
C SER A 96 3.08 -14.52 13.79
N ILE A 97 4.33 -14.15 13.54
CA ILE A 97 4.82 -14.02 12.14
C ILE A 97 6.06 -14.90 11.97
N PRO A 98 6.04 -15.93 11.09
CA PRO A 98 7.21 -16.77 10.88
C PRO A 98 8.36 -15.95 10.29
N SER A 99 9.52 -16.06 10.91
CA SER A 99 10.78 -15.49 10.44
C SER A 99 11.01 -15.81 8.95
N THR A 100 11.52 -14.80 8.26
CA THR A 100 11.88 -14.78 6.84
C THR A 100 12.62 -16.04 6.38
N ASN A 101 11.89 -16.95 5.75
CA ASN A 101 12.43 -17.82 4.71
C ASN A 101 11.74 -17.44 3.40
N LEU A 102 12.55 -17.21 2.37
CA LEU A 102 12.24 -16.72 1.02
C LEU A 102 11.36 -17.70 0.19
N GLY A 103 10.33 -18.28 0.82
CA GLY A 103 9.40 -19.26 0.26
C GLY A 103 8.04 -19.11 0.91
N LEU A 104 7.44 -17.92 0.79
CA LEU A 104 6.08 -17.68 1.29
C LEU A 104 5.07 -18.31 0.32
N THR A 105 4.54 -19.47 0.69
CA THR A 105 3.22 -19.89 0.21
C THR A 105 2.19 -19.03 0.91
N TYR A 106 1.69 -18.03 0.20
CA TYR A 106 0.68 -17.12 0.71
C TYR A 106 -0.62 -17.40 -0.04
N GLU A 107 -1.73 -17.64 0.68
CA GLU A 107 -3.05 -17.83 0.07
C GLU A 107 -3.67 -16.52 -0.40
N THR A 108 -3.90 -16.38 -1.70
CA THR A 108 -4.58 -15.21 -2.25
C THR A 108 -6.09 -15.45 -2.30
N HIS A 109 -6.86 -14.37 -2.20
CA HIS A 109 -8.29 -14.41 -2.52
C HIS A 109 -8.46 -14.97 -3.94
N SER A 110 -9.45 -15.84 -4.15
CA SER A 110 -9.66 -16.53 -5.44
C SER A 110 -9.86 -15.57 -6.61
N GLU A 111 -10.36 -14.36 -6.33
CA GLU A 111 -10.59 -13.28 -7.30
C GLU A 111 -9.48 -12.20 -7.30
N ALA A 112 -8.39 -12.41 -6.55
CA ALA A 112 -7.22 -11.54 -6.63
C ALA A 112 -6.43 -11.86 -7.91
N VAL A 113 -6.17 -10.83 -8.72
CA VAL A 113 -5.44 -10.96 -9.99
C VAL A 113 -4.21 -10.08 -9.98
N TYR A 114 -3.03 -10.72 -9.98
CA TYR A 114 -1.71 -10.06 -9.98
C TYR A 114 -1.03 -10.03 -11.36
N THR A 115 -1.63 -10.70 -12.34
CA THR A 115 -1.22 -10.61 -13.74
C THR A 115 -1.86 -9.40 -14.41
N SER A 116 -1.22 -8.92 -15.48
CA SER A 116 -1.76 -7.80 -16.25
C SER A 116 -3.12 -8.15 -16.85
N ARG A 117 -4.09 -7.23 -16.73
CA ARG A 117 -5.41 -7.32 -17.36
C ARG A 117 -5.97 -5.93 -17.62
N LEU A 118 -6.90 -5.84 -18.56
CA LEU A 118 -7.66 -4.61 -18.80
C LEU A 118 -8.64 -4.37 -17.65
N LEU A 119 -8.59 -3.18 -17.04
CA LEU A 119 -9.59 -2.74 -16.07
C LEU A 119 -10.64 -1.90 -16.82
N ASN A 120 -11.83 -2.46 -17.00
CA ASN A 120 -12.95 -1.76 -17.62
C ASN A 120 -13.90 -1.20 -16.54
N PHE A 121 -13.40 -0.25 -15.75
CA PHE A 121 -14.20 0.42 -14.72
C PHE A 121 -14.59 1.81 -15.21
N ASN A 122 -15.85 1.95 -15.60
CA ASN A 122 -16.42 3.26 -15.91
C ASN A 122 -16.73 4.01 -14.59
N ASN A 123 -16.53 5.33 -14.58
CA ASN A 123 -16.93 6.22 -13.47
C ASN A 123 -16.21 6.03 -12.12
N LEU A 124 -14.91 5.71 -12.12
CA LEU A 124 -14.13 5.76 -10.86
C LEU A 124 -14.07 7.21 -10.31
N PRO A 125 -14.12 7.39 -8.99
CA PRO A 125 -13.98 8.71 -8.38
C PRO A 125 -12.57 9.28 -8.62
N GLU A 126 -12.44 10.60 -8.55
CA GLU A 126 -11.15 11.26 -8.64
C GLU A 126 -10.21 10.75 -7.54
N PRO A 127 -8.98 10.32 -7.87
CA PRO A 127 -8.03 9.83 -6.88
C PRO A 127 -7.70 10.91 -5.85
N LYS A 128 -7.80 10.55 -4.56
CA LYS A 128 -7.34 11.37 -3.44
C LYS A 128 -6.44 10.57 -2.49
N ASN A 129 -5.68 11.29 -1.68
CA ASN A 129 -4.98 10.71 -0.53
C ASN A 129 -5.94 10.65 0.66
N SER A 130 -5.66 9.79 1.65
CA SER A 130 -6.38 9.82 2.92
C SER A 130 -6.06 11.08 3.71
N ASP A 131 -6.96 11.52 4.59
CA ASP A 131 -6.76 12.75 5.37
C ASP A 131 -5.54 12.66 6.31
N ASP A 132 -5.20 11.44 6.73
CA ASP A 132 -4.05 11.13 7.59
C ASP A 132 -2.78 10.75 6.81
N TYR A 133 -2.77 10.93 5.49
CA TYR A 133 -1.73 10.37 4.62
C TYR A 133 -0.33 10.90 4.95
N TYR A 134 -0.24 12.20 5.26
CA TYR A 134 1.01 12.87 5.63
C TYR A 134 1.22 12.96 7.15
N ASP A 135 0.36 12.33 7.97
CA ASP A 135 0.58 12.31 9.41
C ASP A 135 1.79 11.42 9.74
N GLU A 136 2.84 12.06 10.24
CA GLU A 136 4.09 11.42 10.70
C GLU A 136 3.92 10.69 12.02
N ARG A 137 2.73 10.68 12.63
CA ARG A 137 2.42 9.82 13.79
C ARG A 137 1.89 8.46 13.36
N ASN A 138 1.58 8.30 12.08
CA ASN A 138 0.90 7.14 11.52
C ASN A 138 1.94 6.18 10.92
N ASP A 139 2.89 5.79 11.76
CA ASP A 139 4.10 5.10 11.36
C ASP A 139 3.93 3.59 11.35
N ASN A 140 2.94 3.09 10.60
CA ASN A 140 2.77 1.67 10.26
C ASN A 140 1.93 0.79 11.22
N ILE A 141 1.14 1.38 12.11
CA ILE A 141 0.05 0.64 12.76
C ILE A 141 -1.25 1.26 12.24
N ILE A 142 -2.18 0.40 11.78
CA ILE A 142 -3.49 0.79 11.26
C ILE A 142 -4.03 1.98 12.06
N SER A 143 -4.02 3.18 11.46
CA SER A 143 -4.68 4.33 12.09
C SER A 143 -6.14 3.95 12.28
N GLU A 144 -6.59 3.94 13.55
CA GLU A 144 -7.97 3.67 13.93
C GLU A 144 -8.94 4.56 13.12
N LYS A 145 -8.54 5.81 12.88
CA LYS A 145 -9.30 6.80 12.09
C LYS A 145 -9.55 6.35 10.65
N PHE A 146 -8.60 5.66 10.04
CA PHE A 146 -8.78 5.16 8.68
C PHE A 146 -9.63 3.89 8.64
N SER A 147 -9.55 3.05 9.68
CA SER A 147 -10.42 1.88 9.83
C SER A 147 -11.90 2.30 9.86
N GLU A 148 -12.20 3.41 10.54
CA GLU A 148 -13.53 4.03 10.54
C GLU A 148 -13.91 4.61 9.15
N SER A 149 -12.97 5.24 8.46
CA SER A 149 -13.21 5.84 7.12
C SER A 149 -13.49 4.82 6.01
N LEU A 150 -13.10 3.55 6.19
CA LEU A 150 -13.33 2.47 5.23
C LEU A 150 -14.79 1.97 5.21
N GLN A 151 -15.63 2.41 6.15
CA GLN A 151 -17.08 2.15 6.16
C GLN A 151 -17.83 2.98 5.10
N ILE A 152 -17.21 3.22 3.95
CA ILE A 152 -17.81 3.96 2.84
C ILE A 152 -19.02 3.16 2.36
N ASN A 153 -20.19 3.76 2.49
CA ASN A 153 -21.44 3.20 2.01
C ASN A 153 -21.48 3.35 0.47
N ILE A 154 -20.99 2.32 -0.24
CA ILE A 154 -20.84 2.31 -1.70
C ILE A 154 -22.17 2.66 -2.41
N SER A 155 -23.32 2.38 -1.77
CA SER A 155 -24.66 2.76 -2.24
C SER A 155 -24.88 4.25 -2.45
N GLN A 156 -24.03 5.12 -1.89
CA GLN A 156 -24.09 6.58 -2.07
C GLN A 156 -23.26 7.08 -3.25
N LEU A 157 -22.36 6.25 -3.79
CA LEU A 157 -21.63 6.56 -5.01
C LEU A 157 -22.57 6.27 -6.19
N LYS A 158 -22.88 7.28 -7.01
CA LYS A 158 -23.65 7.13 -8.24
C LYS A 158 -22.82 6.36 -9.28
N ILE A 159 -22.62 5.08 -9.06
CA ILE A 159 -22.06 4.16 -10.04
C ILE A 159 -23.27 3.77 -10.91
N SER A 160 -23.33 4.32 -12.13
CA SER A 160 -24.37 3.92 -13.07
C SER A 160 -24.08 2.49 -13.53
N ASP A 161 -24.91 1.53 -13.10
CA ASP A 161 -24.93 0.16 -13.62
C ASP A 161 -25.38 0.18 -15.07
N ALA A 162 -24.44 0.44 -15.98
CA ALA A 162 -24.72 0.59 -17.40
C ALA A 162 -23.90 -0.37 -18.25
N ASP A 163 -23.62 -1.60 -17.79
CA ASP A 163 -23.00 -2.59 -18.70
C ASP A 163 -23.25 -4.09 -18.41
N GLU A 164 -24.15 -4.48 -17.48
CA GLU A 164 -24.47 -5.91 -17.31
C GLU A 164 -25.34 -6.53 -18.44
N THR A 165 -25.88 -5.74 -19.37
CA THR A 165 -26.87 -6.26 -20.37
C THR A 165 -26.35 -6.45 -21.80
N LYS A 166 -25.03 -6.35 -22.07
CA LYS A 166 -24.50 -6.58 -23.44
C LYS A 166 -23.70 -7.86 -23.68
N MET A 167 -23.55 -8.74 -22.69
CA MET A 167 -22.83 -10.02 -22.86
C MET A 167 -23.72 -11.23 -23.20
N LEU A 168 -25.03 -11.05 -23.36
CA LEU A 168 -25.97 -12.08 -23.83
C LEU A 168 -26.60 -11.65 -25.16
N LYS A 169 -25.81 -11.64 -26.23
CA LYS A 169 -26.24 -11.77 -27.64
C LYS A 169 -25.03 -11.62 -28.57
N LYS A 170 -24.31 -12.72 -28.79
CA LYS A 170 -23.82 -13.09 -30.12
C LYS A 170 -23.57 -14.59 -30.20
#